data_AF-A9XYT6-F1
#
_entry.id   AF-A9XYT6-F1
#
_cell.length_a   1.000
_cell.length_b   1.000
_cell.length_c   1.000
_cell.angle_alpha   90.00
_cell.angle_beta   90.00
_cell.angle_gamma   90.00
#
_symmetry.space_group_name_H-M   'P 1'
#
loop_
_entity.id
_entity.type
_entity.pdbx_description
1 polymer ?
#
loop_
_entity_poly.entity_id
_entity_poly.type
_entity_poly.pdbx_seq_one_letter_code
_entity_poly.pdbx_strand_id
1 'polypeptide(L)'
;YTNSIWTLSISSATERGDVPWYSEMCSSTLATTYSSGALNEKQVVTTDLHHSCTSSHTGTSASAPLAAGICALALQANRDLTWRDMQHIVVRTARPERLSPGGNWRVNGVGRNVSHSFGYGLLDAAAMVRLARSWRTVPPQRRCELAAARPERAVPAKGSVILQLDVQSCPGVNYL
;
A
#
# COMPACT_ATOMS: atom_id res chain seq x y z
N TYR A 1 -4.39 11.26 -7.27
CA TYR A 1 -5.35 10.26 -6.73
C TYR A 1 -4.70 9.34 -5.72
N THR A 2 -3.67 8.56 -6.10
CA THR A 2 -3.00 7.57 -5.24
C THR A 2 -2.50 8.09 -3.87
N ASN A 3 -2.12 9.36 -3.78
CA ASN A 3 -1.65 10.01 -2.53
C ASN A 3 -2.79 10.46 -1.58
N SER A 4 -4.04 10.05 -1.84
CA SER A 4 -5.19 10.39 -0.99
C SER A 4 -5.33 9.40 0.16
N ILE A 5 -5.58 9.87 1.39
CA ILE A 5 -5.84 8.98 2.53
C ILE A 5 -7.12 8.14 2.35
N TRP A 6 -8.02 8.59 1.46
CA TRP A 6 -9.29 7.93 1.16
C TRP A 6 -9.14 6.80 0.13
N THR A 7 -7.96 6.68 -0.48
CA THR A 7 -7.66 5.63 -1.46
C THR A 7 -6.71 4.60 -0.87
N LEU A 8 -7.06 3.32 -0.96
CA LEU A 8 -6.14 2.23 -0.64
C LEU A 8 -5.20 2.02 -1.83
N SER A 9 -4.04 2.64 -1.77
CA SER A 9 -3.04 2.60 -2.85
C SER A 9 -2.30 1.27 -2.89
N ILE A 10 -2.21 0.68 -4.09
CA ILE A 10 -1.63 -0.64 -4.36
C ILE A 10 -0.55 -0.52 -5.43
N SER A 11 0.64 -1.02 -5.11
CA SER A 11 1.75 -1.20 -6.05
C SER A 11 1.77 -2.61 -6.64
N SER A 12 2.79 -2.90 -7.46
CA SER A 12 2.97 -4.19 -8.13
C SER A 12 4.27 -4.86 -7.74
N ALA A 13 4.25 -6.19 -7.66
CA ALA A 13 5.43 -7.04 -7.67
C ALA A 13 5.39 -7.96 -8.89
N THR A 14 6.55 -8.30 -9.42
CA THR A 14 6.66 -9.31 -10.48
C THR A 14 6.42 -10.72 -9.92
N GLU A 15 6.33 -11.73 -10.79
CA GLU A 15 6.22 -13.14 -10.39
C GLU A 15 7.34 -13.57 -9.41
N ARG A 16 8.55 -13.04 -9.60
CA ARG A 16 9.70 -13.31 -8.73
C ARG A 16 9.77 -12.44 -7.47
N GLY A 17 8.82 -11.53 -7.30
CA GLY A 17 8.76 -10.61 -6.16
C GLY A 17 9.63 -9.37 -6.33
N ASP A 18 10.12 -9.08 -7.53
CA ASP A 18 10.92 -7.88 -7.80
C ASP A 18 10.05 -6.65 -8.05
N VAL A 19 10.68 -5.47 -8.01
CA VAL A 19 10.02 -4.20 -8.37
C VAL A 19 9.93 -4.13 -9.89
N PRO A 20 8.72 -4.09 -10.50
CA PRO A 20 8.59 -4.00 -11.94
C PRO A 20 9.09 -2.66 -12.48
N TRP A 21 9.54 -2.64 -13.73
CA TRP A 21 10.10 -1.47 -14.42
C TRP A 21 9.15 -0.27 -14.50
N TYR A 22 7.84 -0.50 -14.45
CA TYR A 22 6.80 0.53 -14.48
C TYR A 22 6.35 0.99 -13.08
N SER A 23 6.91 0.42 -12.00
CA SER A 23 6.46 0.74 -10.64
C SER A 23 6.89 2.14 -10.24
N GLU A 24 5.96 2.90 -9.66
CA GLU A 24 6.24 4.17 -9.03
C GLU A 24 6.44 3.97 -7.52
N MET A 25 7.50 4.57 -6.96
CA MET A 25 7.81 4.48 -5.54
C MET A 25 7.25 5.70 -4.80
N CYS A 26 6.42 5.49 -3.78
CA CYS A 26 5.84 6.57 -3.00
C CYS A 26 5.55 6.13 -1.55
N SER A 27 5.59 7.07 -0.61
CA SER A 27 5.24 6.82 0.79
C SER A 27 3.74 6.58 1.00
N SER A 28 2.91 6.89 0.00
CA SER A 28 1.46 6.69 0.03
C SER A 28 0.99 5.28 -0.32
N THR A 29 1.86 4.45 -0.90
CA THR A 29 1.56 3.05 -1.20
C THR A 29 1.35 2.27 0.09
N LEU A 30 0.21 1.58 0.22
CA LEU A 30 -0.11 0.83 1.43
C LEU A 30 0.34 -0.63 1.34
N ALA A 31 0.14 -1.28 0.19
CA ALA A 31 0.48 -2.68 -0.03
C ALA A 31 0.70 -2.98 -1.51
N THR A 32 0.95 -4.25 -1.82
CA THR A 32 1.28 -4.74 -3.16
C THR A 32 0.50 -6.00 -3.50
N THR A 33 0.22 -6.20 -4.78
CA THR A 33 -0.17 -7.50 -5.34
C THR A 33 0.72 -7.86 -6.53
N TYR A 34 0.61 -9.08 -7.01
CA TYR A 34 1.31 -9.49 -8.22
C TYR A 34 0.74 -8.85 -9.48
N SER A 35 1.62 -8.62 -10.46
CA SER A 35 1.27 -8.22 -11.82
C SER A 35 2.36 -8.74 -12.79
N SER A 36 2.48 -8.14 -13.97
CA SER A 36 3.50 -8.44 -14.97
C SER A 36 4.91 -8.01 -14.55
N GLY A 37 5.93 -8.69 -15.06
CA GLY A 37 7.34 -8.34 -14.87
C GLY A 37 8.12 -8.27 -16.17
N ALA A 38 9.34 -8.83 -16.16
CA ALA A 38 10.17 -9.01 -17.34
C ALA A 38 9.52 -9.96 -18.38
N LEU A 39 10.08 -10.00 -19.60
CA LEU A 39 9.57 -10.83 -20.71
C LEU A 39 9.47 -12.33 -20.38
N ASN A 40 10.26 -12.82 -19.42
CA ASN A 40 10.28 -14.22 -18.99
C ASN A 40 9.51 -14.47 -17.67
N GLU A 41 8.69 -13.51 -17.23
CA GLU A 41 7.80 -13.63 -16.08
C GLU A 41 6.35 -13.65 -16.54
N LYS A 42 5.51 -14.37 -15.79
CA LYS A 42 4.09 -14.43 -16.07
C LYS A 42 3.40 -13.08 -15.86
N GLN A 43 2.27 -12.93 -16.56
CA GLN A 43 1.42 -11.75 -16.51
C GLN A 43 0.03 -12.15 -15.97
N VAL A 44 -0.87 -11.18 -15.80
CA VAL A 44 -2.20 -11.45 -15.24
C VAL A 44 -3.10 -12.07 -16.31
N VAL A 45 -3.72 -13.19 -15.96
CA VAL A 45 -4.72 -13.87 -16.79
C VAL A 45 -6.11 -13.39 -16.40
N THR A 46 -6.88 -12.90 -17.36
CA THR A 46 -8.24 -12.38 -17.13
C THR A 46 -9.08 -12.42 -18.40
N THR A 47 -10.37 -12.11 -18.30
CA THR A 47 -11.27 -11.94 -19.44
C THR A 47 -10.87 -10.74 -20.29
N ASP A 48 -11.12 -10.81 -21.59
CA ASP A 48 -10.83 -9.75 -22.56
C ASP A 48 -12.06 -9.45 -23.44
N LEU A 49 -11.97 -8.38 -24.23
CA LEU A 49 -12.99 -7.97 -25.19
C LEU A 49 -13.37 -9.11 -26.15
N HIS A 50 -14.56 -9.00 -26.74
CA HIS A 50 -15.04 -9.96 -27.74
C HIS A 50 -15.09 -11.41 -27.23
N HIS A 51 -15.53 -11.62 -25.98
CA HIS A 51 -15.63 -12.93 -25.34
C HIS A 51 -14.31 -13.73 -25.32
N SER A 52 -13.18 -13.01 -25.26
CA SER A 52 -11.86 -13.63 -25.26
C SER A 52 -11.25 -13.71 -23.85
N CYS A 53 -10.08 -14.33 -23.77
CA CYS A 53 -9.25 -14.37 -22.57
C CYS A 53 -7.88 -13.80 -22.93
N THR A 54 -7.30 -13.02 -22.02
CA THR A 54 -5.94 -12.52 -22.15
C THR A 54 -5.06 -13.13 -21.07
N SER A 55 -3.85 -13.52 -21.44
CA SER A 55 -2.78 -13.87 -20.51
C SER A 55 -1.71 -12.78 -20.44
N SER A 56 -2.00 -11.59 -20.95
CA SER A 56 -1.05 -10.49 -21.11
C SER A 56 -1.52 -9.16 -20.51
N HIS A 57 -2.41 -9.21 -19.52
CA HIS A 57 -2.76 -8.02 -18.76
C HIS A 57 -1.60 -7.59 -17.86
N THR A 58 -1.21 -6.31 -17.93
CA THR A 58 0.04 -5.79 -17.34
C THR A 58 -0.17 -4.51 -16.53
N GLY A 59 0.89 -4.11 -15.82
CA GLY A 59 0.96 -2.83 -15.13
C GLY A 59 0.28 -2.82 -13.77
N THR A 60 0.40 -1.70 -13.06
CA THR A 60 -0.24 -1.50 -11.75
C THR A 60 -1.77 -1.53 -11.84
N SER A 61 -2.32 -1.24 -13.01
CA SER A 61 -3.74 -1.39 -13.30
C SER A 61 -4.26 -2.83 -13.13
N ALA A 62 -3.40 -3.84 -13.31
CA ALA A 62 -3.76 -5.25 -13.07
C ALA A 62 -3.70 -5.64 -11.58
N SER A 63 -2.90 -4.92 -10.79
CA SER A 63 -2.75 -5.13 -9.33
C SER A 63 -3.98 -4.66 -8.56
N ALA A 64 -4.50 -3.48 -8.87
CA ALA A 64 -5.62 -2.89 -8.13
C ALA A 64 -6.90 -3.78 -8.12
N PRO A 65 -7.32 -4.43 -9.23
CA PRO A 65 -8.45 -5.37 -9.23
C PRO A 65 -8.22 -6.62 -8.35
N LEU A 66 -6.99 -7.14 -8.29
CA LEU A 66 -6.67 -8.27 -7.40
C LEU A 66 -6.83 -7.85 -5.93
N ALA A 67 -6.31 -6.68 -5.57
CA ALA A 67 -6.49 -6.12 -4.24
C ALA A 67 -7.98 -5.87 -3.91
N ALA A 68 -8.76 -5.38 -4.87
CA ALA A 68 -10.20 -5.19 -4.71
C ALA A 68 -10.93 -6.52 -4.45
N GLY A 69 -10.58 -7.59 -5.19
CA GLY A 69 -11.10 -8.94 -4.94
C GLY A 69 -10.78 -9.45 -3.54
N ILE A 70 -9.55 -9.25 -3.08
CA ILE A 70 -9.14 -9.62 -1.72
C ILE A 70 -9.91 -8.82 -0.66
N CYS A 71 -10.08 -7.50 -0.86
CA CYS A 71 -10.89 -6.66 0.03
C CYS A 71 -12.35 -7.12 0.06
N ALA A 72 -12.91 -7.56 -1.07
CA ALA A 72 -14.27 -8.12 -1.13
C ALA A 72 -14.40 -9.40 -0.28
N LEU A 73 -13.39 -10.29 -0.29
CA LEU A 73 -13.38 -11.48 0.57
C LEU A 73 -13.34 -11.09 2.06
N ALA A 74 -12.54 -10.09 2.43
CA ALA A 74 -12.49 -9.59 3.81
C ALA A 74 -13.83 -8.96 4.24
N LEU A 75 -14.48 -8.19 3.35
CA LEU A 75 -15.83 -7.63 3.58
C LEU A 75 -16.90 -8.71 3.67
N GLN A 76 -16.78 -9.80 2.90
CA GLN A 76 -17.68 -10.93 3.02
C GLN A 76 -17.57 -11.59 4.41
N ALA A 77 -16.36 -11.65 4.96
CA ALA A 77 -16.11 -12.20 6.28
C ALA A 77 -16.58 -11.27 7.42
N ASN A 78 -16.57 -9.95 7.20
CA ASN A 78 -17.09 -8.96 8.12
C ASN A 78 -17.61 -7.73 7.35
N ARG A 79 -18.95 -7.57 7.31
CA ARG A 79 -19.61 -6.49 6.56
C ARG A 79 -19.61 -5.15 7.29
N ASP A 80 -19.23 -5.13 8.56
CA ASP A 80 -19.22 -3.93 9.42
C ASP A 80 -17.89 -3.18 9.36
N LEU A 81 -16.91 -3.67 8.58
CA LEU A 81 -15.63 -3.00 8.38
C LEU A 81 -15.83 -1.63 7.74
N THR A 82 -15.32 -0.58 8.40
CA THR A 82 -15.21 0.74 7.81
C THR A 82 -14.07 0.79 6.78
N TRP A 83 -14.02 1.85 5.97
CA TRP A 83 -12.91 2.08 5.04
C TRP A 83 -11.54 2.12 5.73
N ARG A 84 -11.47 2.62 6.98
CA ARG A 84 -10.24 2.64 7.79
C ARG A 84 -9.89 1.26 8.31
N ASP A 85 -10.88 0.49 8.74
CA ASP A 85 -10.65 -0.88 9.21
C ASP A 85 -9.99 -1.72 8.12
N MET A 86 -10.43 -1.58 6.86
CA MET A 86 -9.80 -2.26 5.73
C MET A 86 -8.31 -1.89 5.59
N GLN A 87 -7.98 -0.59 5.66
CA GLN A 87 -6.59 -0.14 5.60
C GLN A 87 -5.77 -0.68 6.78
N HIS A 88 -6.32 -0.69 8.00
CA HIS A 88 -5.65 -1.25 9.19
C HIS A 88 -5.40 -2.75 9.06
N ILE A 89 -6.36 -3.51 8.53
CA ILE A 89 -6.21 -4.94 8.27
C ILE A 89 -5.07 -5.16 7.27
N VAL A 90 -5.06 -4.45 6.14
CA VAL A 90 -3.98 -4.53 5.14
C VAL A 90 -2.61 -4.30 5.77
N VAL A 91 -2.44 -3.21 6.53
CA VAL A 91 -1.17 -2.90 7.22
C VAL A 91 -0.75 -4.01 8.19
N ARG A 92 -1.72 -4.67 8.83
CA ARG A 92 -1.47 -5.69 9.84
C ARG A 92 -1.11 -7.06 9.26
N THR A 93 -1.60 -7.36 8.05
CA THR A 93 -1.50 -8.70 7.44
C THR A 93 -0.61 -8.78 6.22
N ALA A 94 -0.21 -7.65 5.61
CA ALA A 94 0.69 -7.63 4.46
C ALA A 94 2.06 -8.26 4.81
N ARG A 95 2.65 -8.94 3.81
CA ARG A 95 3.81 -9.81 3.98
C ARG A 95 5.01 -9.36 3.14
N PRO A 96 6.15 -9.00 3.76
CA PRO A 96 7.35 -8.61 3.03
C PRO A 96 8.19 -9.81 2.52
N GLU A 97 8.00 -11.02 3.05
CA GLU A 97 8.97 -12.13 2.93
C GLU A 97 9.09 -12.71 1.52
N ARG A 98 8.11 -12.46 0.65
CA ARG A 98 8.09 -12.93 -0.75
C ARG A 98 8.53 -11.86 -1.75
N LEU A 99 9.00 -10.72 -1.25
CA LEU A 99 9.38 -9.57 -2.05
C LEU A 99 10.89 -9.35 -1.96
N SER A 100 11.44 -8.81 -3.04
CA SER A 100 12.86 -8.59 -3.19
C SER A 100 13.42 -7.69 -2.08
N PRO A 101 14.58 -8.04 -1.49
CA PRO A 101 15.28 -7.17 -0.54
C PRO A 101 15.62 -5.80 -1.13
N GLY A 102 15.76 -5.72 -2.47
CA GLY A 102 16.00 -4.48 -3.22
C GLY A 102 14.85 -3.46 -3.17
N GLY A 103 13.74 -3.77 -2.49
CA GLY A 103 12.60 -2.87 -2.28
C GLY A 103 12.85 -1.68 -1.34
N ASN A 104 14.07 -1.43 -0.85
CA ASN A 104 14.39 -0.33 0.09
C ASN A 104 13.54 -0.39 1.37
N TRP A 105 13.52 -1.55 2.01
CA TRP A 105 12.80 -1.79 3.26
C TRP A 105 13.38 -1.00 4.43
N ARG A 106 12.49 -0.49 5.30
CA ARG A 106 12.84 0.13 6.58
C ARG A 106 11.89 -0.36 7.65
N VAL A 107 12.40 -0.55 8.86
CA VAL A 107 11.58 -0.84 10.04
C VAL A 107 11.07 0.49 10.60
N ASN A 108 9.75 0.62 10.75
CA ASN A 108 9.14 1.83 11.33
C ASN A 108 9.16 1.79 12.87
N GLY A 109 8.65 2.85 13.52
CA GLY A 109 8.66 2.98 14.98
C GLY A 109 7.89 1.91 15.77
N VAL A 110 7.09 1.08 15.11
CA VAL A 110 6.32 -0.02 15.72
C VAL A 110 6.82 -1.40 15.28
N GLY A 111 8.02 -1.47 14.72
CA GLY A 111 8.67 -2.74 14.36
C GLY A 111 8.17 -3.38 13.06
N ARG A 112 7.45 -2.65 12.20
CA ARG A 112 6.96 -3.17 10.91
C ARG A 112 7.86 -2.75 9.76
N ASN A 113 8.11 -3.68 8.84
CA ASN A 113 8.79 -3.40 7.58
C ASN A 113 7.87 -2.61 6.64
N VAL A 114 8.40 -1.53 6.07
CA VAL A 114 7.74 -0.71 5.05
C VAL A 114 8.73 -0.37 3.93
N SER A 115 8.23 -0.35 2.69
CA SER A 115 8.94 -0.02 1.47
C SER A 115 8.17 1.05 0.70
N HIS A 116 8.87 2.01 0.09
CA HIS A 116 8.21 2.95 -0.82
C HIS A 116 7.79 2.29 -2.14
N SER A 117 8.37 1.15 -2.48
CA SER A 117 7.99 0.35 -3.65
C SER A 117 6.78 -0.53 -3.34
N PHE A 118 6.77 -1.15 -2.14
CA PHE A 118 5.85 -2.23 -1.81
C PHE A 118 4.83 -1.93 -0.70
N GLY A 119 4.89 -0.76 -0.07
CA GLY A 119 4.13 -0.46 1.14
C GLY A 119 4.52 -1.41 2.28
N TYR A 120 3.53 -1.97 2.97
CA TYR A 120 3.75 -3.00 4.01
C TYR A 120 4.00 -4.41 3.45
N GLY A 121 3.96 -4.57 2.12
CA GLY A 121 4.25 -5.83 1.44
C GLY A 121 3.06 -6.41 0.68
N LEU A 122 3.16 -7.70 0.37
CA LEU A 122 2.19 -8.41 -0.46
C LEU A 122 0.89 -8.66 0.33
N LEU A 123 -0.26 -8.43 -0.28
CA LEU A 123 -1.55 -8.77 0.32
C LEU A 123 -1.68 -10.29 0.55
N ASP A 124 -2.17 -10.66 1.73
CA ASP A 124 -2.47 -12.04 2.10
C ASP A 124 -3.98 -12.17 2.38
N ALA A 125 -4.70 -12.71 1.40
CA ALA A 125 -6.15 -12.87 1.49
C ALA A 125 -6.58 -13.73 2.69
N ALA A 126 -5.85 -14.80 2.99
CA ALA A 126 -6.20 -15.69 4.10
C ALA A 126 -5.99 -15.00 5.45
N ALA A 127 -4.90 -14.25 5.61
CA ALA A 127 -4.66 -13.47 6.83
C ALA A 127 -5.67 -12.32 6.96
N MET A 128 -5.99 -11.61 5.87
CA MET A 128 -6.99 -10.53 5.87
C MET A 128 -8.37 -11.04 6.29
N VAL A 129 -8.85 -12.14 5.67
CA VAL A 129 -10.14 -12.76 6.03
C VAL A 129 -10.15 -13.25 7.48
N ARG A 130 -9.06 -13.87 7.93
CA ARG A 130 -8.95 -14.36 9.32
C ARG A 130 -9.02 -13.21 10.32
N LEU A 131 -8.28 -12.13 10.08
CA LEU A 131 -8.27 -10.96 10.95
C LEU A 131 -9.61 -10.21 10.93
N ALA A 132 -10.25 -10.10 9.76
CA ALA A 132 -11.55 -9.46 9.59
C ALA A 132 -12.64 -10.07 10.49
N ARG A 133 -12.68 -11.40 10.62
CA ARG A 133 -13.69 -12.12 11.42
C ARG A 133 -13.69 -11.74 12.90
N SER A 134 -12.53 -11.39 13.45
CA SER A 134 -12.38 -11.00 14.85
C SER A 134 -11.97 -9.53 15.00
N TRP A 135 -12.17 -8.72 13.95
CA TRP A 135 -11.75 -7.33 13.94
C TRP A 135 -12.68 -6.48 14.80
N ARG A 136 -12.10 -5.59 15.61
CA ARG A 136 -12.83 -4.57 16.35
C ARG A 136 -12.65 -3.23 15.65
N THR A 137 -13.76 -2.60 15.27
CA THR A 137 -13.77 -1.29 14.60
C THR A 137 -12.94 -0.28 15.35
N VAL A 138 -12.07 0.43 14.61
CA VAL A 138 -11.20 1.45 15.17
C VAL A 138 -11.99 2.68 15.66
N PRO A 139 -11.49 3.44 16.65
CA PRO A 139 -12.13 4.67 17.09
C PRO A 139 -12.29 5.71 15.97
N PRO A 140 -13.16 6.72 16.15
CA PRO A 140 -13.33 7.80 15.18
C PRO A 140 -12.02 8.45 14.76
N GLN A 141 -11.90 8.81 13.47
CA GLN A 141 -10.70 9.46 12.94
C GLN A 141 -10.51 10.83 13.60
N ARG A 142 -9.27 11.11 14.04
CA ARG A 142 -8.86 12.41 14.57
C ARG A 142 -7.82 13.02 13.65
N ARG A 143 -7.78 14.35 13.58
CA ARG A 143 -6.79 15.11 12.81
C ARG A 143 -6.11 16.11 13.74
N CYS A 144 -4.78 16.12 13.70
CA CYS A 144 -3.93 17.09 14.38
C CYS A 144 -3.19 17.87 13.29
N GLU A 145 -3.40 19.19 13.25
CA GLU A 145 -2.78 20.06 12.26
C GLU A 145 -1.74 20.93 12.97
N LEU A 146 -0.51 20.94 12.44
CA LEU A 146 0.61 21.72 12.97
C LEU A 146 1.13 22.61 11.85
N ALA A 147 1.30 23.90 12.16
CA ALA A 147 1.92 24.83 11.23
C ALA A 147 3.43 24.60 11.22
N ALA A 148 3.98 24.14 10.10
CA ALA A 148 5.41 24.14 9.89
C ALA A 148 5.90 25.59 9.70
N ALA A 149 7.08 25.90 10.24
CA ALA A 149 7.77 27.14 9.91
C ALA A 149 7.95 27.21 8.39
N ARG A 150 7.68 28.39 7.81
CA ARG A 150 7.84 28.67 6.38
C ARG A 150 9.07 29.55 6.18
N PRO A 151 10.30 29.02 6.32
CA PRO A 151 11.47 29.82 6.04
C PRO A 151 11.51 30.13 4.55
N GLU A 152 11.69 31.41 4.19
CA GLU A 152 11.98 31.80 2.81
C GLU A 152 13.38 31.31 2.45
N ARG A 153 13.46 30.10 1.88
CA ARG A 153 14.69 29.51 1.36
C ARG A 153 14.56 29.32 -0.14
N ALA A 154 15.48 29.91 -0.90
CA ALA A 154 15.61 29.59 -2.30
C ALA A 154 15.98 28.10 -2.45
N VAL A 155 15.28 27.38 -3.32
CA VAL A 155 15.65 25.99 -3.67
C VAL A 155 16.81 26.06 -4.66
N PRO A 156 18.02 25.59 -4.30
CA PRO A 156 19.15 25.65 -5.21
C PRO A 156 18.91 24.80 -6.46
N ALA A 157 19.41 25.26 -7.60
CA ALA A 157 19.34 24.50 -8.85
C ALA A 157 20.01 23.13 -8.66
N LYS A 158 19.30 22.04 -8.98
CA LYS A 158 19.74 20.66 -8.77
C LYS A 158 20.07 20.31 -7.30
N GLY A 159 19.58 21.06 -6.33
CA GLY A 159 19.76 20.78 -4.91
C GLY A 159 18.46 20.39 -4.21
N SER A 160 18.51 20.28 -2.89
CA SER A 160 17.35 19.98 -2.05
C SER A 160 17.29 20.94 -0.86
N VAL A 161 16.08 21.20 -0.36
CA VAL A 161 15.86 21.91 0.89
C VAL A 161 15.28 20.93 1.89
N ILE A 162 15.96 20.76 3.02
CA ILE A 162 15.47 19.94 4.13
C ILE A 162 14.76 20.85 5.11
N LEU A 163 13.49 20.56 5.37
CA LEU A 163 12.68 21.19 6.39
C LEU A 163 12.46 20.17 7.52
N GLN A 164 12.74 20.59 8.75
CA GLN A 164 12.48 19.77 9.93
C GLN A 164 11.24 20.31 10.65
N LEU A 165 10.33 19.42 10.98
CA LEU A 165 9.14 19.73 11.78
C LEU A 165 9.16 18.81 13.01
N ASP A 166 9.36 19.40 14.18
CA ASP A 166 9.35 18.65 15.44
C ASP A 166 7.91 18.59 15.99
N VAL A 167 7.34 17.39 16.00
CA VAL A 167 6.00 17.13 16.51
C VAL A 167 6.11 16.56 17.93
N GLN A 168 5.97 17.42 18.94
CA GLN A 168 6.14 17.00 20.34
C GLN A 168 4.89 16.32 20.93
N SER A 169 3.69 16.77 20.56
CA SER A 169 2.45 16.12 21.00
C SER A 169 1.29 16.38 20.04
N CYS A 170 0.46 15.35 19.87
CA CYS A 170 -0.89 15.46 19.32
C CYS A 170 -1.83 14.75 20.31
N PRO A 171 -2.32 15.46 21.34
CA PRO A 171 -3.09 14.86 22.42
C PRO A 171 -4.28 14.06 21.90
N GLY A 172 -4.36 12.78 22.30
CA GLY A 172 -5.46 11.90 21.93
C GLY A 172 -5.46 11.40 20.49
N VAL A 173 -4.34 11.52 19.76
CA VAL A 173 -4.09 10.78 18.52
C VAL A 173 -3.22 9.57 18.87
N ASN A 174 -3.80 8.37 18.77
CA ASN A 174 -3.04 7.13 18.95
C ASN A 174 -2.36 6.78 17.63
N TYR A 175 -1.05 6.60 17.67
CA TYR A 175 -0.28 5.99 16.59
C TYR A 175 -0.41 4.46 16.73
N LEU A 176 -0.45 3.78 15.59
CA LEU A 176 -0.87 2.37 15.42
C LEU A 176 -0.23 1.34 16.36
#